data_AF-A0A2H0YAT2-F1
#
_entry.id   AF-A0A2H0YAT2-F1
#
_cell.length_a   1.000
_cell.length_b   1.000
_cell.length_c   1.000
_cell.angle_alpha   90.00
_cell.angle_beta   90.00
_cell.angle_gamma   90.00
#
_symmetry.space_group_name_H-M   'P 1'
#
loop_
_entity.id
_entity.type
_entity.pdbx_description
1 polymer ?
#
loop_
_entity_poly.entity_id
_entity_poly.type
_entity_poly.pdbx_seq_one_letter_code
_entity_poly.pdbx_strand_id
1 'polypeptide(L)' 'MSSVSDAYQPIEKRLRLTGRILENLDKRIKLSILTKSNLVLRDINLFKKFKNIKIGLTINDFEKEVKNIFKKLSQIINYG' A
#
# COMPACT_ATOMS: atom_id res chain seq x y z
N MET A 1 16.34 1.89 0.80
CA MET A 1 16.28 2.74 -0.41
C MET A 1 15.24 3.82 -0.15
N SER A 2 15.67 5.08 -0.03
CA SER A 2 14.75 6.22 -0.02
C SER A 2 14.38 6.51 -1.48
N SER A 3 13.18 6.12 -1.88
CA SER A 3 12.66 6.51 -3.20
C SER A 3 12.26 7.97 -3.12
N VAL A 4 12.91 8.82 -3.91
CA VAL A 4 12.54 10.24 -4.10
C VAL A 4 11.13 10.37 -4.70
N SER A 5 10.55 9.27 -5.22
CA SER A 5 9.23 9.23 -5.85
C SER A 5 8.24 8.31 -5.14
N ASP A 6 6.96 8.69 -5.16
CA ASP A 6 5.84 7.91 -4.64
C ASP A 6 5.68 6.59 -5.43
N ALA A 7 5.52 5.45 -4.75
CA ALA A 7 5.36 4.14 -5.39
C ALA A 7 4.02 3.96 -6.12
N TYR A 8 3.02 4.79 -5.84
CA TYR A 8 1.66 4.71 -6.38
C TYR A 8 1.27 6.00 -7.11
N GLN A 9 2.11 6.42 -8.06
CA GLN A 9 1.82 7.54 -8.96
C GLN A 9 0.54 7.32 -9.78
N PRO A 10 -0.11 8.38 -10.31
CA PRO A 10 -1.36 8.23 -11.08
C PRO A 10 -1.31 7.23 -12.23
N ILE A 11 -0.14 7.07 -12.87
CA ILE A 11 0.07 6.13 -13.98
C ILE A 11 -0.10 4.66 -13.57
N GLU A 12 0.10 4.34 -12.28
CA GLU A 12 -0.10 3.00 -11.74
C GLU A 12 -1.55 2.52 -11.83
N LYS A 13 -2.53 3.42 -12.02
CA LYS A 13 -3.92 3.05 -12.35
C LYS A 13 -3.98 2.13 -13.57
N ARG A 14 -3.12 2.40 -14.56
CA ARG A 14 -3.06 1.67 -15.83
C ARG A 14 -2.01 0.58 -15.83
N LEU A 15 -0.79 0.89 -15.39
CA LEU A 15 0.35 -0.02 -15.58
C LEU A 15 0.42 -1.15 -14.54
N ARG A 16 -0.03 -0.89 -13.30
CA ARG A 16 -0.04 -1.86 -12.19
C ARG A 16 1.34 -2.53 -11.96
N LEU A 17 2.43 -1.82 -12.22
CA LEU A 17 3.79 -2.38 -12.11
C LEU A 17 4.12 -2.69 -10.65
N THR A 18 3.69 -1.83 -9.73
CA THR A 18 3.93 -2.02 -8.30
C THR A 18 3.32 -3.33 -7.82
N GLY A 19 2.09 -3.66 -8.24
CA GLY A 19 1.45 -4.94 -7.95
C GLY A 19 2.24 -6.14 -8.48
N ARG A 20 2.70 -6.08 -9.74
CA ARG A 20 3.51 -7.16 -10.35
C ARG A 20 4.85 -7.36 -9.64
N ILE A 21 5.49 -6.27 -9.21
CA ILE A 21 6.71 -6.34 -8.39
C ILE A 21 6.40 -7.02 -7.06
N LEU A 22 5.34 -6.59 -6.38
CA LEU A 22 4.91 -7.17 -5.10
C LEU A 22 4.62 -8.66 -5.19
N GLU A 23 4.04 -9.14 -6.31
CA GLU A 23 3.81 -10.57 -6.55
C GLU A 23 5.10 -11.38 -6.58
N ASN A 24 6.15 -10.84 -7.22
CA ASN A 24 7.43 -11.53 -7.45
C ASN A 24 8.46 -11.34 -6.32
N LEU A 25 8.28 -10.38 -5.42
CA LEU A 25 9.19 -10.19 -4.28
C LEU A 25 9.13 -11.35 -3.27
N ASP A 26 10.26 -11.70 -2.65
CA ASP A 26 10.27 -12.63 -1.51
C ASP A 26 9.44 -12.05 -0.36
N LYS A 27 8.47 -12.81 0.14
CA LYS A 27 7.51 -12.38 1.17
C LYS A 27 8.11 -12.32 2.58
N ARG A 28 9.35 -12.79 2.75
CA ARG A 28 10.10 -12.74 4.01
C ARG A 28 10.86 -11.42 4.20
N ILE A 29 11.00 -10.61 3.14
CA ILE A 29 11.70 -9.32 3.25
C ILE A 29 10.94 -8.35 4.16
N LYS A 30 11.67 -7.39 4.72
CA LYS A 30 11.07 -6.22 5.36
C LYS A 30 10.72 -5.19 4.29
N LEU A 31 9.43 -5.01 4.05
CA LEU A 31 8.92 -4.06 3.06
C LEU A 31 8.36 -2.81 3.75
N SER A 32 8.72 -1.62 3.25
CA SER A 32 8.13 -0.36 3.68
C SER A 32 7.68 0.42 2.46
N ILE A 33 6.41 0.85 2.45
CA ILE A 33 5.81 1.68 1.41
C ILE A 33 5.32 2.96 2.09
N LEU A 34 5.64 4.11 1.51
CA LEU A 34 5.08 5.41 1.89
C LEU A 34 4.48 6.04 0.64
N THR A 35 3.22 6.46 0.71
CA THR A 35 2.49 7.01 -0.44
C THR A 35 1.43 8.01 -0.03
N LYS A 36 1.07 8.94 -0.92
CA LYS A 36 -0.09 9.84 -0.78
C LYS A 36 -1.33 9.30 -1.50
N SER A 37 -1.21 8.18 -2.20
CA SER A 37 -2.20 7.70 -3.16
C SER A 37 -3.03 6.55 -2.61
N ASN A 38 -4.35 6.64 -2.75
CA ASN A 38 -5.27 5.57 -2.37
C ASN A 38 -5.16 4.31 -3.26
N LEU A 39 -4.39 4.35 -4.35
CA LEU A 39 -4.13 3.20 -5.21
C LEU A 39 -3.44 2.06 -4.46
N VAL A 40 -2.76 2.36 -3.35
CA VAL A 40 -2.17 1.36 -2.45
C VAL A 40 -3.20 0.34 -1.97
N LEU A 41 -4.47 0.74 -1.82
CA LEU A 41 -5.54 -0.15 -1.37
C LEU A 41 -5.87 -1.26 -2.37
N ARG A 42 -5.49 -1.12 -3.65
CA ARG A 42 -5.70 -2.14 -4.68
C ARG A 42 -4.93 -3.42 -4.37
N ASP A 43 -3.71 -3.28 -3.83
CA ASP A 43 -2.74 -4.36 -3.70
C ASP A 43 -2.77 -5.00 -2.31
N ILE A 44 -3.85 -4.76 -1.56
CA ILE A 44 -4.00 -5.14 -0.16
C ILE A 44 -3.89 -6.64 0.10
N ASN A 45 -4.36 -7.45 -0.84
CA ASN A 45 -4.26 -8.91 -0.76
C ASN A 45 -2.83 -9.42 -1.00
N LEU A 46 -1.99 -8.64 -1.68
CA LEU A 46 -0.56 -8.95 -1.83
C LEU A 46 0.19 -8.62 -0.55
N PHE A 47 -0.15 -7.51 0.12
CA PHE A 47 0.45 -7.10 1.39
C PHE A 47 0.26 -8.12 2.50
N LYS A 48 -0.92 -8.75 2.58
CA LYS A 48 -1.22 -9.82 3.55
C LYS A 48 -0.27 -11.01 3.46
N LYS A 49 0.42 -11.19 2.33
CA LYS A 49 1.38 -12.29 2.13
C LYS A 49 2.74 -12.01 2.77
N PHE A 50 3.09 -10.74 3.02
CA PHE A 50 4.39 -10.37 3.59
C PHE A 50 4.40 -10.56 5.10
N LYS A 51 5.46 -11.18 5.64
CA LYS A 51 5.62 -11.36 7.09
C LYS A 51 5.93 -10.06 7.83
N ASN A 52 6.62 -9.12 7.19
CA ASN A 52 7.05 -7.86 7.81
C ASN A 52 6.85 -6.71 6.82
N ILE A 53 5.72 -6.02 6.93
CA ILE A 53 5.36 -4.92 6.04
C ILE A 53 4.90 -3.70 6.84
N LYS A 54 5.34 -2.51 6.41
CA LYS A 54 4.84 -1.21 6.88
C LYS A 54 4.29 -0.42 5.70
N ILE A 55 3.09 0.10 5.85
CA ILE A 55 2.44 0.95 4.84
C ILE A 55 2.09 2.27 5.51
N GLY A 56 2.82 3.31 5.15
CA GLY A 56 2.54 4.68 5.54
C GLY A 56 1.72 5.38 4.46
N LEU A 57 0.74 6.15 4.89
CA LEU A 57 -0.02 7.05 4.04
C LEU A 57 0.21 8.48 4.50
N THR A 58 0.70 9.33 3.59
CA THR A 58 0.81 10.76 3.84
C THR A 58 -0.49 11.41 3.41
N ILE A 59 -1.23 11.95 4.37
CA ILE A 59 -2.49 12.64 4.14
C ILE A 59 -2.20 14.13 4.28
N ASN A 60 -2.36 14.87 3.18
CA ASN A 60 -2.20 16.32 3.19
C ASN A 60 -3.53 17.05 3.33
N ASP A 61 -4.67 16.42 2.98
CA ASP A 61 -5.99 17.05 3.04
C ASP A 61 -7.16 16.02 3.04
N PHE A 62 -8.22 16.31 3.80
CA PHE A 62 -9.55 15.67 3.88
C PHE A 62 -9.79 14.33 4.64
N GLU A 63 -10.55 14.47 5.73
CA GLU A 63 -11.18 13.50 6.64
C GLU A 63 -11.88 12.29 5.96
N LYS A 64 -12.42 12.49 4.75
CA LYS A 64 -13.25 11.50 4.03
C LYS A 64 -12.42 10.34 3.47
N GLU A 65 -11.21 10.62 2.98
CA GLU A 65 -10.33 9.60 2.39
C GLU A 65 -9.69 8.74 3.48
N VAL A 66 -9.35 9.37 4.62
CA VAL A 66 -8.87 8.71 5.85
C VAL A 66 -9.88 7.68 6.34
N LYS A 67 -11.15 8.06 6.45
CA LYS A 67 -12.21 7.16 6.93
C LYS A 67 -12.36 5.91 6.06
N ASN A 68 -12.24 6.06 4.74
CA ASN A 68 -12.35 4.94 3.81
C ASN A 68 -11.14 4.01 3.86
N ILE A 69 -9.94 4.58 3.95
CA ILE A 69 -8.69 3.84 4.12
C ILE A 69 -8.72 3.07 5.45
N PHE A 70 -9.05 3.74 6.55
CA PHE A 70 -9.08 3.15 7.89
C PHE A 70 -10.12 2.02 7.97
N LYS A 71 -11.31 2.20 7.37
CA LYS A 71 -12.31 1.13 7.28
C LYS A 71 -11.78 -0.10 6.55
N LYS A 72 -11.13 0.07 5.40
CA LYS A 72 -10.55 -1.05 4.64
C LYS A 72 -9.38 -1.73 5.35
N LEU A 73 -8.52 -0.97 6.04
CA LEU A 73 -7.41 -1.53 6.79
C LEU A 73 -7.88 -2.24 8.08
N SER A 74 -8.86 -1.70 8.80
CA SER A 74 -9.40 -2.32 10.02
C SER A 74 -10.04 -3.70 9.78
N GLN A 75 -10.64 -3.91 8.61
CA GLN A 75 -11.17 -5.23 8.21
C GLN A 75 -10.09 -6.30 8.04
N ILE A 76 -8.82 -5.91 7.98
CA ILE A 76 -7.69 -6.83 7.85
C ILE A 76 -7.09 -7.19 9.21
N ILE A 77 -7.20 -6.29 10.19
CA ILE A 77 -6.63 -6.46 11.53
C ILE A 77 -7.53 -7.39 12.38
N ASN A 78 -8.84 -7.47 12.09
CA ASN A 78 -9.79 -8.34 12.81
C ASN A 78 -9.75 -9.83 12.43
N TYR A 79 -8.71 -10.28 11.72
CA TYR A 79 -8.46 -11.71 11.43
C TYR A 79 -7.08 -12.17 11.93
N GLY A 80 -6.49 -11.42 12.87
CA GLY A 80 -5.26 -11.80 13.58
C GLY A 80 -5.55 -12.48 14.91
#